data_AF-A0A0D2C6T3-F1
#
_entry.id   AF-A0A0D2C6T3-F1
#
_cell.length_a   1.000
_cell.length_b   1.000
_cell.length_c   1.000
_cell.angle_alpha   90.00
_cell.angle_beta   90.00
_cell.angle_gamma   90.00
#
_symmetry.space_group_name_H-M   'P 1'
#
loop_
_entity.id
_entity.type
_entity.pdbx_description
1 polymer ?
#
loop_
_entity_poly.entity_id
_entity_poly.type
_entity_poly.pdbx_seq_one_letter_code
_entity_poly.pdbx_strand_id
1 'polypeptide(L)'
;MSGNMSPLGETTTPDDDLFFSSPGLHSTQRDPQDEVQELVDKTRNMAGFSPALNSFMALHKAAFLEMFNRQLQLIRSRSQAFEDAHITVFDKVLLELTQNGTDLDNPAAIQYYCEEYLGINTGASCEETSRVLHQTMDVPKLLTREMTTNNPRDTGRRSLAPEPEPSDSVHQTGAKQDKEPQVARLLQVYERAKADYFAVSGVEGHETIEAAKFLRDTAENTLQYLSDKVIDPNALTELQSTFNMAKATVVSLSGGKKRKFDTVEMDSLRSAPRGPGGGTNASGAGGYGSSQAGRRRSNPYPSKSSDSGYGGGAYTYEGGAARDIMDRDRDRDRDRERDRDRDERDRSDDEACRSRSASPRERRRSYGYSRREVDSYKPRK
;
A
#
# COMPACT_ATOMS: atom_id res chain seq x y z
N MET A 1 -18.83 -86.94 1.31
CA MET A 1 -17.92 -85.79 1.13
C MET A 1 -18.79 -84.58 0.85
N SER A 2 -18.96 -83.74 1.87
CA SER A 2 -19.80 -82.54 1.85
C SER A 2 -19.08 -81.42 1.12
N GLY A 3 -19.71 -80.82 0.10
CA GLY A 3 -19.20 -79.66 -0.63
C GLY A 3 -20.24 -78.55 -0.57
N ASN A 4 -19.92 -77.52 0.22
CA ASN A 4 -20.73 -76.32 0.43
C ASN A 4 -20.92 -75.52 -0.87
N MET A 5 -22.16 -75.06 -1.09
CA MET A 5 -22.49 -74.02 -2.06
C MET A 5 -22.20 -72.64 -1.44
N SER A 6 -21.45 -71.80 -2.17
CA SER A 6 -21.27 -70.38 -1.86
C SER A 6 -22.35 -69.55 -2.58
N PRO A 7 -22.97 -68.55 -1.93
CA PRO A 7 -23.96 -67.69 -2.56
C PRO A 7 -23.33 -66.49 -3.27
N LEU A 8 -24.15 -65.95 -4.17
CA LEU A 8 -23.95 -64.87 -5.12
C LEU A 8 -23.61 -63.51 -4.48
N GLY A 9 -22.90 -62.70 -5.26
CA GLY A 9 -22.31 -61.43 -4.87
C GLY A 9 -23.30 -60.27 -4.73
N GLU A 10 -23.03 -59.45 -3.72
CA GLU A 10 -23.62 -58.14 -3.50
C GLU A 10 -23.04 -57.10 -4.48
N THR A 11 -23.95 -56.39 -5.12
CA THR A 11 -23.71 -55.22 -5.95
C THR A 11 -23.53 -53.99 -5.07
N THR A 12 -22.30 -53.48 -4.94
CA THR A 12 -22.00 -52.19 -4.34
C THR A 12 -22.27 -51.06 -5.35
N THR A 13 -23.22 -50.18 -5.01
CA THR A 13 -23.43 -48.89 -5.66
C THR A 13 -22.42 -47.87 -5.12
N PRO A 14 -21.81 -47.00 -5.97
CA PRO A 14 -20.98 -45.89 -5.52
C PRO A 14 -21.84 -44.62 -5.44
N ASP A 15 -22.48 -44.39 -4.28
CA ASP A 15 -23.17 -43.13 -4.01
C ASP A 15 -22.31 -42.25 -3.09
N ASP A 16 -21.88 -41.12 -3.66
CA ASP A 16 -21.82 -39.79 -3.05
C ASP A 16 -21.46 -39.66 -1.55
N ASP A 17 -20.16 -39.67 -1.26
CA ASP A 17 -19.59 -39.05 -0.05
C ASP A 17 -18.48 -38.04 -0.43
N LEU A 18 -18.90 -36.95 -1.07
CA LEU A 18 -18.10 -35.73 -1.25
C LEU A 18 -18.32 -34.72 -0.12
N PHE A 19 -18.74 -35.18 1.06
CA PHE A 19 -18.58 -34.40 2.27
C PHE A 19 -17.15 -34.56 2.74
N PHE A 20 -16.36 -33.50 2.58
CA PHE A 20 -15.08 -33.35 3.27
C PHE A 20 -15.30 -33.67 4.74
N SER A 21 -14.88 -34.85 5.17
CA SER A 21 -14.69 -35.16 6.58
C SER A 21 -13.63 -34.19 7.05
N SER A 22 -14.05 -33.04 7.58
CA SER A 22 -13.19 -32.17 8.35
C SER A 22 -12.46 -33.06 9.34
N PRO A 23 -11.12 -33.19 9.26
CA PRO A 23 -10.40 -34.06 10.16
C PRO A 23 -10.82 -33.66 11.58
N GLY A 24 -11.44 -34.61 12.28
CA GLY A 24 -11.98 -34.37 13.61
C GLY A 24 -10.85 -33.84 14.47
N LEU A 25 -10.90 -32.54 14.76
CA LEU A 25 -10.05 -31.86 15.72
C LEU A 25 -10.46 -32.33 17.11
N HIS A 26 -10.23 -33.61 17.40
CA HIS A 26 -9.97 -34.09 18.74
C HIS A 26 -8.50 -33.79 19.07
N SER A 27 -8.09 -32.53 18.84
CA SER A 27 -7.04 -31.97 19.67
C SER A 27 -7.70 -31.89 21.03
N THR A 28 -7.45 -32.88 21.89
CA THR A 28 -7.69 -32.74 23.32
C THR A 28 -7.17 -31.38 23.70
N GLN A 29 -8.07 -30.48 24.06
CA GLN A 29 -7.78 -29.08 24.32
C GLN A 29 -6.83 -29.06 25.51
N ARG A 30 -5.53 -29.15 25.22
CA ARG A 30 -4.47 -29.19 26.20
C ARG A 30 -4.45 -27.83 26.86
N ASP A 31 -4.24 -27.79 28.17
CA ASP A 31 -4.12 -26.53 28.88
C ASP A 31 -2.97 -25.73 28.20
N PRO A 32 -3.22 -24.51 27.70
CA PRO A 32 -2.18 -23.67 27.12
C PRO A 32 -0.95 -23.53 28.03
N GLN A 33 -1.15 -23.59 29.35
CA GLN A 33 -0.06 -23.50 30.31
C GLN A 33 0.87 -24.73 30.27
N ASP A 34 0.34 -25.93 30.02
CA ASP A 34 1.14 -27.14 29.86
C ASP A 34 1.99 -27.07 28.58
N GLU A 35 1.44 -26.46 27.53
CA GLU A 35 2.14 -26.25 26.26
C GLU A 35 3.28 -25.23 26.41
N VAL A 36 3.05 -24.13 27.15
CA VAL A 36 4.11 -23.16 27.49
C VAL A 36 5.27 -23.88 28.16
N GLN A 37 4.99 -24.70 29.18
CA GLN A 37 6.05 -25.38 29.93
C GLN A 37 6.83 -26.37 29.06
N GLU A 38 6.15 -27.14 28.21
CA GLU A 38 6.80 -28.05 27.27
C GLU A 38 7.73 -27.31 26.30
N LEU A 39 7.29 -26.17 25.74
CA LEU A 39 8.08 -25.36 24.84
C LEU A 39 9.27 -24.70 25.54
N VAL A 40 9.10 -24.23 26.77
CA VAL A 40 10.19 -23.67 27.59
C VAL A 40 11.26 -24.72 27.84
N ASP A 41 10.86 -25.92 28.24
CA ASP A 41 11.81 -27.02 28.52
C ASP A 41 12.52 -27.48 27.24
N LYS A 42 11.78 -27.63 26.14
CA LYS A 42 12.35 -27.91 24.81
C LYS A 42 13.39 -26.87 24.43
N THR A 43 13.10 -25.59 24.63
CA THR A 43 13.98 -24.48 24.24
C THR A 43 15.21 -24.39 25.13
N ARG A 44 15.06 -24.59 26.45
CA ARG A 44 16.20 -24.63 27.38
C ARG A 44 17.18 -25.77 27.08
N ASN A 45 16.67 -26.86 26.51
CA ASN A 45 17.49 -27.98 26.08
C ASN A 45 18.27 -27.70 24.77
N MET A 46 17.94 -26.63 24.03
CA MET A 46 18.70 -26.21 22.85
C MET A 46 19.98 -25.49 23.30
N ALA A 47 21.11 -26.12 23.04
CA ALA A 47 22.41 -25.66 23.52
C ALA A 47 22.98 -24.53 22.65
N GLY A 48 22.80 -23.29 23.10
CA GLY A 48 23.55 -22.11 22.65
C GLY A 48 23.21 -21.58 21.26
N PHE A 49 23.77 -20.41 20.93
CA PHE A 49 23.53 -19.77 19.65
C PHE A 49 24.03 -20.60 18.48
N SER A 50 23.29 -20.55 17.36
CA SER A 50 23.87 -20.94 16.08
C SER A 50 25.11 -20.06 15.79
N PRO A 51 26.15 -20.59 15.12
CA PRO A 51 27.37 -19.83 14.86
C PRO A 51 27.11 -18.50 14.15
N ALA A 52 26.12 -18.49 13.25
CA ALA A 52 25.68 -17.30 12.53
C ALA A 52 25.10 -16.23 13.44
N LEU A 53 24.19 -16.64 14.33
CA LEU A 53 23.57 -15.75 15.30
C LEU A 53 24.61 -15.23 16.29
N ASN A 54 25.57 -16.06 16.69
CA ASN A 54 26.66 -15.64 17.57
C ASN A 54 27.54 -14.55 16.91
N SER A 55 27.92 -14.73 15.64
CA SER A 55 28.67 -13.72 14.88
C SER A 55 27.89 -12.42 14.72
N PHE A 56 26.58 -12.52 14.45
CA PHE A 56 25.71 -11.35 14.35
C PHE A 56 25.59 -10.60 15.68
N MET A 57 25.32 -11.33 16.76
CA MET A 57 25.17 -10.75 18.10
C MET A 57 26.47 -10.08 18.54
N ALA A 58 27.65 -10.59 18.18
CA ALA A 58 28.92 -9.94 18.50
C ALA A 58 29.04 -8.50 17.97
N LEU A 59 28.39 -8.19 16.84
CA LEU A 59 28.45 -6.87 16.18
C LEU A 59 27.23 -6.00 16.48
N HIS A 60 26.04 -6.60 16.61
CA HIS A 60 24.76 -5.89 16.62
C HIS A 60 23.94 -6.06 17.91
N LYS A 61 24.53 -6.63 18.97
CA LYS A 61 23.86 -6.92 20.25
C LYS A 61 22.95 -5.80 20.73
N ALA A 62 23.47 -4.58 20.89
CA ALA A 62 22.73 -3.49 21.52
C ALA A 62 21.45 -3.12 20.77
N ALA A 63 21.54 -2.95 19.45
CA ALA A 63 20.39 -2.60 18.62
C ALA A 63 19.37 -3.76 18.53
N PHE A 64 19.84 -5.01 18.52
CA PHE A 64 18.97 -6.17 18.54
C PHE A 64 18.20 -6.25 19.88
N LEU A 65 18.90 -6.11 21.01
CA LEU A 65 18.29 -6.15 22.33
C LEU A 65 17.30 -5.01 22.56
N GLU A 66 17.52 -3.83 21.97
CA GLU A 66 16.56 -2.73 22.01
C GLU A 66 15.24 -3.11 21.32
N MET A 67 15.32 -3.68 20.12
CA MET A 67 14.16 -4.17 19.36
C MET A 67 13.46 -5.31 20.11
N PHE A 68 14.23 -6.25 20.65
CA PHE A 68 13.72 -7.39 21.42
C PHE A 68 13.01 -6.93 22.70
N ASN A 69 13.61 -6.01 23.45
CA ASN A 69 13.01 -5.41 24.65
C ASN A 69 11.70 -4.69 24.33
N ARG A 70 11.64 -3.94 23.23
CA ARG A 70 10.40 -3.29 22.79
C ARG A 70 9.28 -4.29 22.56
N GLN A 71 9.59 -5.43 21.92
CA GLN A 71 8.60 -6.49 21.72
C GLN A 71 8.11 -7.05 23.07
N LEU A 72 9.01 -7.32 24.00
CA LEU A 72 8.64 -7.80 25.35
C LEU A 72 7.78 -6.78 26.11
N GLN A 73 8.06 -5.48 25.99
CA GLN A 73 7.23 -4.43 26.59
C GLN A 73 5.82 -4.41 26.00
N LEU A 74 5.68 -4.63 24.69
CA LEU A 74 4.38 -4.74 24.03
C LEU A 74 3.60 -5.97 24.49
N ILE A 75 4.27 -7.09 24.70
CA ILE A 75 3.63 -8.30 25.25
C ILE A 75 3.20 -8.06 26.70
N ARG A 76 4.05 -7.44 27.52
CA ARG A 76 3.78 -7.17 28.94
C ARG A 76 2.66 -6.16 29.19
N SER A 77 2.40 -5.25 28.24
CA SER A 77 1.31 -4.28 28.37
C SER A 77 -0.06 -4.87 28.09
N ARG A 78 -0.12 -6.10 27.55
CA ARG A 78 -1.35 -6.84 27.27
C ARG A 78 -1.78 -7.69 28.46
N SER A 79 -3.04 -8.11 28.47
CA SER A 79 -3.52 -9.08 29.46
C SER A 79 -2.73 -10.38 29.33
N GLN A 80 -2.33 -10.92 30.47
CA GLN A 80 -1.56 -12.16 30.56
C GLN A 80 -2.43 -13.40 30.73
N ALA A 81 -3.75 -13.22 30.80
CA ALA A 81 -4.75 -14.27 30.86
C ALA A 81 -5.01 -14.79 29.43
N PHE A 82 -4.98 -16.10 29.23
CA PHE A 82 -5.24 -16.70 27.91
C PHE A 82 -6.69 -16.53 27.47
N GLU A 83 -7.60 -16.40 28.43
CA GLU A 83 -9.04 -16.18 28.23
C GLU A 83 -9.32 -14.87 27.49
N ASP A 84 -8.45 -13.86 27.65
CA ASP A 84 -8.57 -12.56 27.00
C ASP A 84 -8.03 -12.59 25.55
N ALA A 85 -7.35 -13.66 25.14
CA ALA A 85 -6.76 -13.84 23.81
C ALA A 85 -5.83 -12.70 23.34
N HIS A 86 -5.28 -11.91 24.27
CA HIS A 86 -4.36 -10.82 23.94
C HIS A 86 -2.91 -11.29 23.75
N ILE A 87 -2.58 -12.47 24.25
CA ILE A 87 -1.27 -13.10 24.14
C ILE A 87 -1.41 -14.54 23.68
N THR A 88 -0.36 -15.04 23.04
CA THR A 88 -0.24 -16.42 22.56
C THR A 88 0.61 -17.26 23.50
N VAL A 89 0.63 -18.58 23.30
CA VAL A 89 1.54 -19.49 24.00
C VAL A 89 3.00 -19.07 23.77
N PHE A 90 3.36 -18.68 22.54
CA PHE A 90 4.70 -18.19 22.19
C PHE A 90 5.10 -16.94 22.98
N ASP A 91 4.15 -16.03 23.22
CA ASP A 91 4.37 -14.82 24.02
C ASP A 91 4.70 -15.18 25.47
N LYS A 92 4.01 -16.17 26.03
CA LYS A 92 4.33 -16.65 27.38
C LYS A 92 5.66 -17.37 27.47
N VAL A 93 5.99 -18.23 26.51
CA VAL A 93 7.30 -18.90 26.46
C VAL A 93 8.41 -17.86 26.44
N LEU A 94 8.28 -16.82 25.61
CA LEU A 94 9.27 -15.77 25.51
C LEU A 94 9.42 -14.96 26.82
N LEU A 95 8.31 -14.66 27.51
CA LEU A 95 8.36 -14.04 28.82
C LEU A 95 9.01 -14.94 29.87
N GLU A 96 8.71 -16.23 29.91
CA GLU A 96 9.31 -17.16 30.87
C GLU A 96 10.82 -17.33 30.64
N LEU A 97 11.25 -17.46 29.38
CA LEU A 97 12.67 -17.56 29.03
C LEU A 97 13.44 -16.30 29.43
N THR A 98 12.83 -15.11 29.33
CA THR A 98 13.46 -13.83 29.68
C THR A 98 13.25 -13.41 31.13
N GLN A 99 12.69 -14.28 31.98
CA GLN A 99 12.32 -13.96 33.36
C GLN A 99 11.42 -12.70 33.46
N ASN A 100 10.41 -12.63 32.61
CA ASN A 100 9.53 -11.47 32.39
C ASN A 100 10.25 -10.22 31.86
N GLY A 101 11.28 -10.41 31.02
CA GLY A 101 12.05 -9.34 30.40
C GLY A 101 13.12 -8.71 31.29
N THR A 102 13.54 -9.38 32.37
CA THR A 102 14.70 -8.95 33.17
C THR A 102 16.01 -9.45 32.60
N ASP A 103 16.00 -10.63 31.97
CA ASP A 103 17.17 -11.24 31.34
C ASP A 103 16.98 -11.30 29.81
N LEU A 104 17.48 -10.26 29.14
CA LEU A 104 17.44 -10.15 27.68
C LEU A 104 18.61 -10.87 27.00
N ASP A 105 19.63 -11.23 27.77
CA ASP A 105 20.86 -11.86 27.27
C ASP A 105 20.76 -13.40 27.26
N ASN A 106 19.61 -13.95 27.64
CA ASN A 106 19.38 -15.39 27.62
C ASN A 106 19.46 -15.93 26.17
N PRO A 107 20.43 -16.80 25.84
CA PRO A 107 20.61 -17.28 24.48
C PRO A 107 19.42 -18.09 23.96
N ALA A 108 18.75 -18.85 24.84
CA ALA A 108 17.57 -19.63 24.49
C ALA A 108 16.40 -18.72 24.09
N ALA A 109 16.21 -17.60 24.81
CA ALA A 109 15.17 -16.62 24.50
C ALA A 109 15.41 -15.92 23.16
N ILE A 110 16.65 -15.50 22.92
CA ILE A 110 17.05 -14.82 21.68
C ILE A 110 16.90 -15.77 20.48
N GLN A 111 17.33 -17.03 20.60
CA GLN A 111 17.17 -18.01 19.54
C GLN A 111 15.69 -18.29 19.24
N TYR A 112 14.89 -18.52 20.29
CA TYR A 112 13.44 -18.73 20.16
C TYR A 112 12.75 -17.56 19.47
N TYR A 113 13.13 -16.33 19.83
CA TYR A 113 12.62 -15.13 19.19
C TYR A 113 12.94 -15.07 17.70
N CYS A 114 14.18 -15.38 17.30
CA CYS A 114 14.55 -15.41 15.89
C CYS A 114 13.75 -16.45 15.10
N GLU A 115 13.57 -17.65 15.65
CA GLU A 115 12.89 -18.75 14.95
C GLU A 115 11.37 -18.55 14.87
N GLU A 116 10.72 -18.29 16.01
CA GLU A 116 9.26 -18.27 16.08
C GLU A 116 8.66 -16.90 15.74
N TYR A 117 9.29 -15.79 16.14
CA TYR A 117 8.74 -14.45 15.89
C TYR A 117 9.21 -13.84 14.59
N LEU A 118 10.48 -14.03 14.25
CA LEU A 118 11.03 -13.49 13.01
C LEU A 118 10.94 -14.48 11.84
N GLY A 119 10.63 -15.75 12.10
CA GLY A 119 10.59 -16.80 11.08
C GLY A 119 11.96 -17.11 10.48
N ILE A 120 13.04 -16.82 11.21
CA ILE A 120 14.40 -16.96 10.72
C ILE A 120 14.91 -18.35 11.08
N ASN A 121 15.18 -19.16 10.07
CA ASN A 121 15.81 -20.46 10.26
C ASN A 121 17.27 -20.28 10.68
N THR A 122 17.54 -20.36 11.99
CA THR A 122 18.89 -20.18 12.54
C THR A 122 19.87 -21.29 12.13
N GLY A 123 19.36 -22.41 11.62
CA GLY A 123 20.13 -23.53 11.05
C GLY A 123 20.51 -23.34 9.57
N ALA A 124 20.07 -22.25 8.92
CA ALA A 124 20.47 -21.91 7.56
C ALA A 124 21.93 -21.43 7.48
N SER A 125 22.38 -21.11 6.26
CA SER A 125 23.74 -20.60 6.04
C SER A 125 23.98 -19.29 6.83
N CYS A 126 25.21 -19.09 7.29
CA CYS A 126 25.56 -17.93 8.10
C CYS A 126 25.25 -16.59 7.42
N GLU A 127 25.49 -16.52 6.11
CA GLU A 127 25.25 -15.32 5.30
C GLU A 127 23.77 -15.01 5.17
N GLU A 128 22.93 -16.04 4.99
CA GLU A 128 21.49 -15.88 4.85
C GLU A 128 20.85 -15.42 6.16
N THR A 129 21.17 -16.09 7.27
CA THR A 129 20.67 -15.71 8.60
C THR A 129 21.06 -14.28 8.96
N SER A 130 22.32 -13.90 8.69
CA SER A 130 22.80 -12.53 8.93
C SER A 130 22.08 -11.51 8.05
N ARG A 131 21.91 -11.80 6.75
CA ARG A 131 21.22 -10.91 5.80
C ARG A 131 19.78 -10.66 6.22
N VAL A 132 19.04 -11.69 6.59
CA VAL A 132 17.63 -11.56 7.02
C VAL A 132 17.55 -10.76 8.33
N LEU A 133 18.41 -11.05 9.32
CA LEU A 133 18.45 -10.28 10.56
C LEU A 133 18.74 -8.79 10.34
N HIS A 134 19.68 -8.47 9.45
CA HIS A 134 19.96 -7.08 9.07
C HIS A 134 18.74 -6.40 8.45
N GLN A 135 18.09 -7.06 7.49
CA GLN A 135 16.88 -6.54 6.85
C GLN A 135 15.78 -6.26 7.87
N THR A 136 15.52 -7.20 8.79
CA THR A 136 14.50 -7.03 9.85
C THR A 136 14.82 -5.85 10.76
N MET A 137 16.09 -5.63 11.11
CA MET A 137 16.50 -4.53 11.99
C MET A 137 16.49 -3.15 11.33
N ASP A 138 16.60 -3.09 10.01
CA ASP A 138 16.59 -1.82 9.28
C ASP A 138 15.17 -1.33 8.95
N VAL A 139 14.17 -2.21 8.89
CA VAL A 139 12.76 -1.83 8.64
C VAL A 139 12.27 -0.75 9.62
N PRO A 140 12.44 -0.85 10.95
CA PRO A 140 12.02 0.21 11.87
C PRO A 140 12.72 1.55 11.62
N LYS A 141 14.00 1.53 11.22
CA LYS A 141 14.77 2.75 10.92
C LYS A 141 14.27 3.41 9.64
N LEU A 142 14.00 2.61 8.61
CA LEU A 142 13.44 3.06 7.35
C LEU A 142 12.04 3.67 7.56
N LEU A 143 11.18 3.00 8.33
CA LEU A 143 9.85 3.53 8.66
C LEU A 143 9.93 4.83 9.46
N THR A 144 10.83 4.93 10.45
CA THR A 144 11.02 6.15 11.23
C THR A 144 11.54 7.30 10.36
N ARG A 145 12.45 7.00 9.42
CA ARG A 145 12.94 7.97 8.44
C ARG A 145 11.79 8.49 7.56
N GLU A 146 10.98 7.60 7.00
CA GLU A 146 9.83 8.00 6.16
C GLU A 146 8.75 8.77 6.93
N MET A 147 8.53 8.44 8.20
CA MET A 147 7.59 9.20 9.05
C MET A 147 8.09 10.60 9.41
N THR A 148 9.42 10.80 9.47
CA THR A 148 10.01 12.11 9.80
C THR A 148 10.25 12.99 8.57
N THR A 149 10.47 12.40 7.39
CA THR A 149 10.61 13.13 6.11
C THR A 149 9.27 13.65 5.57
N ASN A 150 8.14 13.06 5.96
CA ASN A 150 6.80 13.48 5.56
C ASN A 150 6.19 14.61 6.42
N ASN A 151 7.01 15.42 7.08
CA ASN A 151 6.55 16.64 7.76
C ASN A 151 6.83 17.85 6.85
N PRO A 152 5.89 18.31 6.01
CA PRO A 152 6.13 19.32 4.96
C PRO A 152 6.19 20.75 5.50
N ARG A 153 6.66 20.98 6.74
CA ARG A 153 6.61 22.29 7.39
C ARG A 153 7.94 23.01 7.58
N ASP A 154 9.05 22.49 7.05
CA ASP A 154 10.33 23.20 7.19
C ASP A 154 11.20 23.21 5.91
N THR A 155 10.60 23.51 4.76
CA THR A 155 11.36 23.99 3.58
C THR A 155 11.59 25.49 3.72
N GLY A 156 12.43 25.86 4.68
CA GLY A 156 12.65 27.25 5.08
C GLY A 156 14.11 27.67 5.22
N ARG A 157 15.10 26.95 4.67
CA ARG A 157 16.46 27.49 4.50
C ARG A 157 17.34 26.65 3.56
N ARG A 158 17.39 27.07 2.30
CA ARG A 158 18.53 26.81 1.42
C ARG A 158 19.78 27.45 2.04
N SER A 159 20.75 26.64 2.45
CA SER A 159 22.15 27.06 2.52
C SER A 159 22.86 26.56 1.27
N LEU A 160 23.50 27.50 0.60
CA LEU A 160 24.34 27.34 -0.59
C LEU A 160 25.60 26.53 -0.28
N ALA A 161 25.87 25.53 -1.12
CA ALA A 161 27.16 25.07 -1.68
C ALA A 161 28.40 24.85 -0.75
N PRO A 162 29.32 23.91 -1.07
CA PRO A 162 30.13 24.02 -2.28
C PRO A 162 30.24 22.73 -3.13
N GLU A 163 30.46 23.01 -4.39
CA GLU A 163 30.88 22.18 -5.52
C GLU A 163 32.11 21.29 -5.25
N PRO A 164 32.21 20.14 -5.95
CA PRO A 164 33.51 19.78 -6.50
C PRO A 164 33.43 19.46 -8.01
N GLU A 165 34.42 20.02 -8.71
CA GLU A 165 34.76 19.91 -10.13
C GLU A 165 34.97 18.47 -10.66
N PRO A 166 34.93 18.27 -11.99
CA PRO A 166 34.84 16.97 -12.64
C PRO A 166 36.22 16.39 -12.99
N SER A 167 36.33 15.07 -13.02
CA SER A 167 37.47 14.35 -13.58
C SER A 167 36.98 13.33 -14.60
N ASP A 168 37.30 13.58 -15.86
CA ASP A 168 37.12 12.66 -16.97
C ASP A 168 37.86 11.34 -16.75
N SER A 169 37.22 10.22 -17.07
CA SER A 169 37.88 9.07 -17.68
C SER A 169 36.85 8.15 -18.34
N VAL A 170 36.81 8.26 -19.67
CA VAL A 170 36.15 7.37 -20.61
C VAL A 170 36.87 6.03 -20.62
N HIS A 171 36.15 4.93 -20.31
CA HIS A 171 36.32 3.66 -21.02
C HIS A 171 34.99 2.91 -21.09
N GLN A 172 34.43 2.89 -22.30
CA GLN A 172 33.36 1.99 -22.71
C GLN A 172 33.83 0.54 -22.61
N THR A 173 33.04 -0.33 -21.98
CA THR A 173 32.66 -1.64 -22.53
C THR A 173 31.41 -2.17 -21.82
N GLY A 174 30.42 -2.65 -22.58
CA GLY A 174 29.39 -3.57 -22.08
C GLY A 174 28.02 -2.97 -21.76
N ALA A 175 27.21 -2.78 -22.79
CA ALA A 175 25.79 -2.46 -22.71
C ALA A 175 25.00 -3.41 -21.78
N LYS A 176 24.70 -2.98 -20.54
CA LYS A 176 23.62 -3.56 -19.70
C LYS A 176 23.22 -2.73 -18.44
N GLN A 177 23.82 -1.57 -18.14
CA GLN A 177 23.68 -0.94 -16.82
C GLN A 177 23.20 0.53 -16.80
N ASP A 178 22.17 0.89 -17.57
CA ASP A 178 21.49 2.19 -17.42
C ASP A 178 19.95 2.10 -17.45
N LYS A 179 19.41 0.91 -17.15
CA LYS A 179 17.94 0.69 -17.09
C LYS A 179 17.37 0.84 -15.68
N GLU A 180 18.20 0.85 -14.66
CA GLU A 180 17.83 1.09 -13.26
C GLU A 180 17.27 2.51 -13.03
N PRO A 181 17.88 3.60 -13.54
CA PRO A 181 17.29 4.94 -13.38
C PRO A 181 15.93 5.07 -14.09
N GLN A 182 15.66 4.26 -15.11
CA GLN A 182 14.36 4.22 -15.77
C GLN A 182 13.29 3.50 -14.94
N VAL A 183 13.65 2.44 -14.22
CA VAL A 183 12.73 1.76 -13.28
C VAL A 183 12.36 2.71 -12.14
N ALA A 184 13.35 3.39 -11.55
CA ALA A 184 13.12 4.37 -10.50
C ALA A 184 12.15 5.48 -10.95
N ARG A 185 12.32 5.99 -12.19
CA ARG A 185 11.39 6.98 -12.76
C ARG A 185 9.97 6.43 -12.94
N LEU A 186 9.82 5.19 -13.43
CA LEU A 186 8.49 4.58 -13.60
C LEU A 186 7.78 4.40 -12.26
N LEU A 187 8.48 3.89 -11.24
CA LEU A 187 7.94 3.73 -9.89
C LEU A 187 7.56 5.09 -9.28
N GLN A 188 8.38 6.12 -9.48
CA GLN A 188 8.06 7.47 -9.02
C GLN A 188 6.78 8.03 -9.67
N VAL A 189 6.59 7.82 -10.98
CA VAL A 189 5.37 8.26 -11.68
C VAL A 189 4.16 7.47 -11.20
N TYR A 190 4.32 6.17 -10.95
CA TYR A 190 3.28 5.33 -10.36
C TYR A 190 2.87 5.81 -8.96
N GLU A 191 3.81 6.05 -8.05
CA GLU A 191 3.49 6.53 -6.70
C GLU A 191 2.79 7.89 -6.73
N ARG A 192 3.22 8.78 -7.63
CA ARG A 192 2.54 10.06 -7.84
C ARG A 192 1.11 9.87 -8.35
N ALA A 193 0.91 9.04 -9.36
CA ALA A 193 -0.42 8.75 -9.90
C ALA A 193 -1.37 8.15 -8.84
N LYS A 194 -0.81 7.31 -7.95
CA LYS A 194 -1.53 6.69 -6.84
C LYS A 194 -1.95 7.74 -5.81
N ALA A 195 -1.03 8.62 -5.40
CA ALA A 195 -1.32 9.72 -4.50
C ALA A 195 -2.38 10.68 -5.08
N ASP A 196 -2.25 11.05 -6.36
CA ASP A 196 -3.19 11.93 -7.07
C ASP A 196 -4.60 11.31 -7.12
N TYR A 197 -4.72 10.00 -7.38
CA TYR A 197 -6.01 9.30 -7.35
C TYR A 197 -6.63 9.27 -5.95
N PHE A 198 -5.86 8.95 -4.91
CA PHE A 198 -6.40 8.89 -3.55
C PHE A 198 -6.87 10.27 -3.07
N ALA A 199 -6.21 11.35 -3.47
CA ALA A 199 -6.63 12.72 -3.16
C ALA A 199 -8.02 13.07 -3.71
N VAL A 200 -8.43 12.48 -4.84
CA VAL A 200 -9.73 12.75 -5.49
C VAL A 200 -10.76 11.63 -5.33
N SER A 201 -10.35 10.44 -4.87
CA SER A 201 -11.20 9.23 -4.81
C SER A 201 -12.51 9.36 -4.01
N GLY A 202 -12.61 10.34 -3.10
CA GLY A 202 -13.82 10.63 -2.32
C GLY A 202 -14.81 11.58 -3.01
N VAL A 203 -14.44 12.17 -4.14
CA VAL A 203 -15.30 13.09 -4.90
C VAL A 203 -15.84 12.34 -6.11
N GLU A 204 -17.15 12.14 -6.20
CA GLU A 204 -17.75 11.59 -7.42
C GLU A 204 -17.71 12.66 -8.52
N GLY A 205 -16.88 12.45 -9.55
CA GLY A 205 -16.70 13.46 -10.58
C GLY A 205 -15.77 13.04 -11.73
N HIS A 206 -15.68 13.92 -12.72
CA HIS A 206 -14.83 13.73 -13.90
C HIS A 206 -13.35 13.58 -13.54
N GLU A 207 -12.88 14.33 -12.54
CA GLU A 207 -11.49 14.31 -12.07
C GLU A 207 -11.08 12.93 -11.54
N THR A 208 -11.97 12.27 -10.80
CA THR A 208 -11.76 10.92 -10.27
C THR A 208 -11.67 9.87 -11.39
N ILE A 209 -12.45 10.04 -12.46
CA ILE A 209 -12.38 9.19 -13.65
C ILE A 209 -11.04 9.36 -14.36
N GLU A 210 -10.56 10.58 -14.53
CA GLU A 210 -9.28 10.86 -15.19
C GLU A 210 -8.10 10.36 -14.36
N ALA A 211 -8.10 10.60 -13.04
CA ALA A 211 -7.08 10.11 -12.15
C ALA A 211 -7.05 8.57 -12.10
N ALA A 212 -8.21 7.91 -12.04
CA ALA A 212 -8.30 6.45 -12.09
C ALA A 212 -7.79 5.87 -13.41
N LYS A 213 -8.09 6.54 -14.55
CA LYS A 213 -7.56 6.14 -15.87
C LYS A 213 -6.04 6.28 -15.92
N PHE A 214 -5.50 7.39 -15.42
CA PHE A 214 -4.07 7.65 -15.39
C PHE A 214 -3.33 6.65 -14.50
N LEU A 215 -3.87 6.35 -13.32
CA LEU A 215 -3.34 5.33 -12.42
C LEU A 215 -3.34 3.94 -13.07
N ARG A 216 -4.45 3.52 -13.69
CA ARG A 216 -4.52 2.23 -14.40
C ARG A 216 -3.44 2.15 -15.49
N ASP A 217 -3.39 3.15 -16.37
CA ASP A 217 -2.48 3.13 -17.53
C ASP A 217 -1.00 3.20 -17.07
N THR A 218 -0.70 3.91 -15.99
CA THR A 218 0.64 3.96 -15.38
C THR A 218 1.03 2.64 -14.74
N ALA A 219 0.13 2.01 -13.98
CA ALA A 219 0.37 0.72 -13.34
C ALA A 219 0.56 -0.40 -14.38
N GLU A 220 -0.23 -0.40 -15.45
CA GLU A 220 -0.10 -1.34 -16.57
C GLU A 220 1.26 -1.21 -17.27
N ASN A 221 1.67 0.01 -17.64
CA ASN A 221 2.97 0.26 -18.24
C ASN A 221 4.12 -0.15 -17.32
N THR A 222 3.96 0.06 -16.02
CA THR A 222 4.97 -0.33 -15.03
C THR A 222 5.05 -1.86 -14.96
N LEU A 223 3.93 -2.57 -14.79
CA LEU A 223 3.90 -4.04 -14.78
C LEU A 223 4.52 -4.65 -16.03
N GLN A 224 4.19 -4.11 -17.20
CA GLN A 224 4.74 -4.58 -18.47
C GLN A 224 6.27 -4.35 -18.55
N TYR A 225 6.79 -3.28 -17.97
CA TYR A 225 8.24 -3.03 -17.94
C TYR A 225 8.98 -3.87 -16.89
N LEU A 226 8.27 -4.30 -15.85
CA LEU A 226 8.80 -5.08 -14.74
C LEU A 226 8.72 -6.60 -14.98
N SER A 227 7.90 -7.09 -15.93
CA SER A 227 7.72 -8.53 -16.20
C SER A 227 9.01 -9.29 -16.48
N ASP A 228 9.99 -8.61 -17.09
CA ASP A 228 11.25 -9.21 -17.51
C ASP A 228 12.38 -9.02 -16.46
N LYS A 229 12.05 -8.50 -15.28
CA LYS A 229 13.02 -8.08 -14.25
C LYS A 229 12.80 -8.79 -12.93
N VAL A 230 13.89 -9.07 -12.23
CA VAL A 230 13.86 -9.59 -10.86
C VAL A 230 13.56 -8.42 -9.92
N ILE A 231 12.32 -8.34 -9.45
CA ILE A 231 11.84 -7.32 -8.52
C ILE A 231 11.25 -8.01 -7.31
N ASP A 232 11.22 -7.29 -6.19
CA ASP A 232 10.57 -7.74 -4.96
C ASP A 232 9.13 -8.25 -5.25
N PRO A 233 8.84 -9.53 -4.98
CA PRO A 233 7.51 -10.11 -5.18
C PRO A 233 6.39 -9.33 -4.49
N ASN A 234 6.69 -8.67 -3.36
CA ASN A 234 5.71 -7.89 -2.60
C ASN A 234 5.30 -6.63 -3.35
N ALA A 235 6.27 -5.88 -3.87
CA ALA A 235 6.02 -4.66 -4.66
C ALA A 235 5.22 -4.98 -5.94
N LEU A 236 5.51 -6.12 -6.57
CA LEU A 236 4.77 -6.58 -7.75
C LEU A 236 3.31 -6.91 -7.41
N THR A 237 3.08 -7.59 -6.28
CA THR A 237 1.73 -7.93 -5.81
C THR A 237 0.90 -6.67 -5.51
N GLU A 238 1.50 -5.67 -4.84
CA GLU A 238 0.85 -4.39 -4.57
C GLU A 238 0.48 -3.65 -5.87
N LEU A 239 1.42 -3.61 -6.82
CA LEU A 239 1.22 -2.96 -8.12
C LEU A 239 0.08 -3.63 -8.90
N GLN A 240 0.02 -4.97 -8.90
CA GLN A 240 -1.04 -5.74 -9.55
C GLN A 240 -2.41 -5.54 -8.90
N SER A 241 -2.46 -5.49 -7.56
CA SER A 241 -3.68 -5.15 -6.82
C SER A 241 -4.20 -3.74 -7.17
N THR A 242 -3.29 -2.76 -7.20
CA THR A 242 -3.62 -1.37 -7.53
C THR A 242 -4.10 -1.23 -8.97
N PHE A 243 -3.48 -1.93 -9.92
CA PHE A 243 -3.93 -1.99 -11.31
C PHE A 243 -5.36 -2.54 -11.42
N ASN A 244 -5.65 -3.67 -10.77
CA ASN A 244 -6.98 -4.30 -10.79
C ASN A 244 -8.05 -3.39 -10.18
N MET A 245 -7.72 -2.74 -9.06
CA MET A 245 -8.59 -1.77 -8.40
C MET A 245 -8.88 -0.58 -9.32
N ALA A 246 -7.86 0.08 -9.85
CA ALA A 246 -8.05 1.22 -10.76
C ALA A 246 -8.84 0.82 -12.03
N LYS A 247 -8.59 -0.38 -12.57
CA LYS A 247 -9.36 -0.93 -13.69
C LYS A 247 -10.84 -1.10 -13.35
N ALA A 248 -11.15 -1.68 -12.18
CA ALA A 248 -12.52 -1.83 -11.72
C ALA A 248 -13.22 -0.47 -11.53
N THR A 249 -12.55 0.50 -10.91
CA THR A 249 -13.07 1.86 -10.71
C THR A 249 -13.36 2.55 -12.04
N VAL A 250 -12.46 2.45 -13.03
CA VAL A 250 -12.71 3.06 -14.35
C VAL A 250 -13.92 2.43 -15.03
N VAL A 251 -14.10 1.11 -14.91
CA VAL A 251 -15.26 0.40 -15.47
C VAL A 251 -16.55 0.82 -14.77
N SER A 252 -16.57 0.93 -13.43
CA SER A 252 -17.76 1.34 -12.69
C SER A 252 -18.16 2.77 -13.05
N LEU A 253 -17.21 3.72 -13.05
CA LEU A 253 -17.49 5.12 -13.34
C LEU A 253 -17.80 5.38 -14.83
N SER A 254 -17.34 4.52 -15.74
CA SER A 254 -17.65 4.63 -17.19
C SER A 254 -18.96 3.91 -17.57
N GLY A 255 -19.76 3.47 -16.60
CA GLY A 255 -21.03 2.77 -16.85
C GLY A 255 -20.85 1.39 -17.50
N GLY A 256 -19.79 0.66 -17.14
CA GLY A 256 -19.52 -0.69 -17.65
C GLY A 256 -18.85 -0.74 -19.03
N LYS A 257 -18.55 0.40 -19.65
CA LYS A 257 -17.90 0.46 -20.97
C LYS A 257 -16.41 0.08 -20.87
N LYS A 258 -16.10 -1.18 -21.13
CA LYS A 258 -14.71 -1.67 -21.28
C LYS A 258 -14.06 -1.10 -22.54
N ARG A 259 -12.74 -0.87 -22.53
CA ARG A 259 -12.00 -0.47 -23.73
C ARG A 259 -11.91 -1.68 -24.67
N LYS A 260 -11.86 -1.46 -25.99
CA LYS A 260 -11.69 -2.54 -26.98
C LYS A 260 -10.38 -3.34 -26.80
N PHE A 261 -9.40 -2.75 -26.11
CA PHE A 261 -8.08 -3.34 -25.86
C PHE A 261 -7.97 -4.02 -24.50
N ASP A 262 -8.98 -3.90 -23.62
CA ASP A 262 -9.06 -4.79 -22.46
C ASP A 262 -9.43 -6.17 -22.99
N THR A 263 -8.44 -6.97 -23.38
CA THR A 263 -8.63 -8.39 -23.67
C THR A 263 -9.26 -9.00 -22.43
N VAL A 264 -10.56 -9.25 -22.52
CA VAL A 264 -11.25 -10.09 -21.57
C VAL A 264 -10.56 -11.44 -21.71
N GLU A 265 -9.93 -11.94 -20.65
CA GLU A 265 -9.58 -13.35 -20.57
C GLU A 265 -10.89 -14.12 -20.73
N MET A 266 -11.16 -14.58 -21.96
CA MET A 266 -12.43 -15.20 -22.35
C MET A 266 -12.69 -16.52 -21.60
N ASP A 267 -11.71 -17.01 -20.86
CA ASP A 267 -11.80 -18.25 -20.07
C ASP A 267 -12.68 -18.10 -18.82
N SER A 268 -12.89 -16.88 -18.31
CA SER A 268 -13.75 -16.65 -17.13
C SER A 268 -15.24 -16.42 -17.45
N LEU A 269 -15.64 -16.40 -18.74
CA LEU A 269 -17.03 -16.19 -19.17
C LEU A 269 -17.76 -17.45 -19.67
N ARG A 270 -17.15 -18.64 -19.59
CA ARG A 270 -17.80 -19.88 -20.05
C ARG A 270 -18.90 -20.45 -19.13
N SER A 271 -19.11 -19.89 -17.93
CA SER A 271 -20.02 -20.48 -16.93
C SER A 271 -21.11 -19.56 -16.38
N ALA A 272 -21.32 -18.36 -16.93
CA ALA A 272 -22.45 -17.54 -16.51
C ALA A 272 -23.72 -17.91 -17.34
N PRO A 273 -24.83 -18.33 -16.70
CA PRO A 273 -26.07 -18.67 -17.41
C PRO A 273 -26.65 -17.38 -18.01
N ARG A 274 -26.62 -17.30 -19.35
CA ARG A 274 -27.35 -16.28 -20.10
C ARG A 274 -28.84 -16.50 -19.85
N GLY A 275 -29.48 -15.52 -19.21
CA GLY A 275 -30.93 -15.49 -19.05
C GLY A 275 -31.68 -15.53 -20.39
N PRO A 276 -33.00 -15.83 -20.36
CA PRO A 276 -33.80 -16.07 -21.56
C PRO A 276 -33.94 -14.77 -22.37
N GLY A 277 -33.27 -14.72 -23.51
CA GLY A 277 -33.44 -13.66 -24.50
C GLY A 277 -34.82 -13.77 -25.16
N GLY A 278 -35.66 -12.77 -24.91
CA GLY A 278 -36.93 -12.58 -25.60
C GLY A 278 -36.71 -12.46 -27.11
N GLY A 279 -37.40 -13.31 -27.86
CA GLY A 279 -37.41 -13.27 -29.31
C GLY A 279 -38.14 -12.03 -29.83
N THR A 280 -37.59 -11.44 -30.88
CA THR A 280 -38.37 -10.70 -31.86
C THR A 280 -38.00 -11.20 -33.25
N ASN A 281 -39.06 -11.58 -33.96
CA ASN A 281 -39.06 -12.05 -35.33
C ASN A 281 -38.56 -10.96 -36.28
N ALA A 282 -37.68 -11.32 -37.21
CA ALA A 282 -37.55 -10.62 -38.48
C ALA A 282 -37.07 -11.60 -39.56
N SER A 283 -38.05 -12.23 -40.18
CA SER A 283 -37.99 -12.73 -41.56
C SER A 283 -37.53 -11.62 -42.50
N GLY A 284 -36.45 -11.85 -43.24
CA GLY A 284 -35.95 -10.92 -44.25
C GLY A 284 -34.89 -11.58 -45.12
N ALA A 285 -35.35 -12.12 -46.24
CA ALA A 285 -34.55 -12.75 -47.27
C ALA A 285 -33.67 -11.75 -48.04
N GLY A 286 -32.53 -12.26 -48.54
CA GLY A 286 -31.92 -11.82 -49.80
C GLY A 286 -30.80 -10.79 -49.70
N GLY A 287 -29.72 -11.04 -50.45
CA GLY A 287 -28.81 -9.97 -50.88
C GLY A 287 -27.34 -10.35 -50.99
N TYR A 288 -26.96 -10.94 -52.11
CA TYR A 288 -25.58 -11.00 -52.59
C TYR A 288 -25.10 -9.60 -53.03
N GLY A 289 -23.80 -9.29 -52.83
CA GLY A 289 -23.12 -8.14 -53.44
C GLY A 289 -22.03 -7.57 -52.53
N SER A 290 -20.75 -7.88 -52.73
CA SER A 290 -19.85 -7.29 -53.73
C SER A 290 -19.41 -5.85 -53.42
N SER A 291 -18.11 -5.74 -53.11
CA SER A 291 -17.17 -4.72 -53.61
C SER A 291 -17.10 -3.32 -53.00
N GLN A 292 -15.87 -3.04 -52.54
CA GLN A 292 -14.99 -1.92 -52.90
C GLN A 292 -15.26 -0.48 -52.46
N ALA A 293 -14.12 0.16 -52.18
CA ALA A 293 -13.81 1.60 -52.24
C ALA A 293 -14.46 2.48 -51.16
N GLY A 294 -13.73 3.21 -50.32
CA GLY A 294 -12.57 4.03 -50.64
C GLY A 294 -13.04 5.44 -51.02
N ARG A 295 -12.89 6.41 -50.10
CA ARG A 295 -12.78 7.89 -50.28
C ARG A 295 -13.02 8.55 -48.91
N ARG A 296 -12.00 9.10 -48.25
CA ARG A 296 -11.52 10.51 -48.37
C ARG A 296 -12.67 11.52 -48.52
N ARG A 297 -12.85 12.35 -47.47
CA ARG A 297 -13.12 13.81 -47.52
C ARG A 297 -13.32 14.28 -46.06
N SER A 298 -12.33 14.98 -45.50
CA SER A 298 -12.21 16.44 -45.48
C SER A 298 -13.31 17.09 -44.63
N ASN A 299 -12.92 17.44 -43.40
CA ASN A 299 -13.66 18.25 -42.46
C ASN A 299 -13.41 19.74 -42.78
N PRO A 300 -14.40 20.55 -43.14
CA PRO A 300 -14.30 22.00 -43.07
C PRO A 300 -15.03 22.51 -41.82
N TYR A 301 -14.33 23.36 -41.06
CA TYR A 301 -14.93 24.20 -40.03
C TYR A 301 -16.09 25.05 -40.60
N PRO A 302 -17.17 25.30 -39.85
CA PRO A 302 -18.01 26.46 -40.06
C PRO A 302 -17.64 27.59 -39.11
N SER A 303 -17.27 28.71 -39.73
CA SER A 303 -17.15 30.04 -39.16
C SER A 303 -18.49 30.57 -38.66
N LYS A 304 -18.40 31.40 -37.62
CA LYS A 304 -19.43 32.31 -37.14
C LYS A 304 -19.90 33.26 -38.25
N SER A 305 -21.21 33.41 -38.40
CA SER A 305 -21.81 34.65 -38.89
C SER A 305 -23.17 34.84 -38.23
N SER A 306 -23.19 35.83 -37.34
CA SER A 306 -24.34 36.62 -36.96
C SER A 306 -24.90 37.34 -38.19
N ASP A 307 -26.19 37.20 -38.49
CA ASP A 307 -27.04 38.37 -38.80
C ASP A 307 -28.55 38.06 -38.78
N SER A 308 -29.25 39.01 -38.16
CA SER A 308 -30.59 39.54 -38.39
C SER A 308 -31.60 38.81 -39.30
N GLY A 309 -32.83 38.65 -38.79
CA GLY A 309 -34.01 38.46 -39.64
C GLY A 309 -35.31 38.18 -38.89
N TYR A 310 -36.05 39.24 -38.60
CA TYR A 310 -37.44 39.23 -38.10
C TYR A 310 -38.41 38.49 -39.04
N GLY A 311 -39.38 37.76 -38.48
CA GLY A 311 -40.57 37.29 -39.23
C GLY A 311 -41.48 36.39 -38.40
N GLY A 312 -42.59 36.94 -37.91
CA GLY A 312 -43.55 36.30 -37.01
C GLY A 312 -44.40 35.18 -37.61
N GLY A 313 -45.12 34.50 -36.72
CA GLY A 313 -46.14 33.51 -37.09
C GLY A 313 -46.66 32.79 -35.85
N ALA A 314 -47.77 33.30 -35.32
CA ALA A 314 -48.50 32.75 -34.17
C ALA A 314 -49.10 31.37 -34.47
N TYR A 315 -48.96 30.40 -33.57
CA TYR A 315 -50.01 29.40 -33.26
C TYR A 315 -49.87 28.89 -31.81
N THR A 316 -51.03 28.66 -31.24
CA THR A 316 -51.42 28.22 -29.90
C THR A 316 -51.02 26.79 -29.55
N TYR A 317 -50.54 26.53 -28.32
CA TYR A 317 -51.13 25.54 -27.41
C TYR A 317 -50.56 25.66 -25.99
N GLU A 318 -51.45 25.47 -25.02
CA GLU A 318 -51.25 25.52 -23.59
C GLU A 318 -50.26 24.48 -23.06
N GLY A 319 -49.55 24.83 -21.98
CA GLY A 319 -49.10 23.85 -20.98
C GLY A 319 -47.63 23.90 -20.58
N GLY A 320 -47.35 24.63 -19.49
CA GLY A 320 -46.26 24.26 -18.56
C GLY A 320 -44.90 24.94 -18.74
N ALA A 321 -44.79 26.22 -18.39
CA ALA A 321 -43.51 26.86 -18.12
C ALA A 321 -43.63 27.84 -16.96
N ALA A 322 -43.24 27.42 -15.76
CA ALA A 322 -43.09 28.30 -14.61
C ALA A 322 -42.11 27.73 -13.56
N ARG A 323 -40.92 27.23 -13.95
CA ARG A 323 -39.87 26.86 -12.98
C ARG A 323 -38.41 27.20 -13.32
N ASP A 324 -38.06 27.68 -14.52
CA ASP A 324 -36.64 27.77 -14.91
C ASP A 324 -36.04 29.19 -14.97
N ILE A 325 -36.63 30.17 -14.28
CA ILE A 325 -36.07 31.54 -14.23
C ILE A 325 -35.36 31.85 -12.91
N MET A 326 -35.62 31.09 -11.82
CA MET A 326 -35.00 31.39 -10.51
C MET A 326 -33.61 30.78 -10.29
N ASP A 327 -33.16 29.82 -11.12
CA ASP A 327 -31.84 29.19 -10.92
C ASP A 327 -30.67 29.99 -11.53
N ARG A 328 -30.92 30.89 -12.49
CA ARG A 328 -29.85 31.72 -13.08
C ARG A 328 -29.34 32.82 -12.16
N ASP A 329 -30.14 33.28 -11.20
CA ASP A 329 -29.71 34.33 -10.27
C ASP A 329 -28.89 33.76 -9.11
N ARG A 330 -29.06 32.48 -8.75
CA ARG A 330 -28.25 31.81 -7.71
C ARG A 330 -26.79 31.64 -8.09
N ASP A 331 -26.50 31.37 -9.36
CA ASP A 331 -25.13 31.16 -9.81
C ASP A 331 -24.32 32.46 -9.83
N ARG A 332 -24.96 33.61 -10.07
CA ARG A 332 -24.29 34.92 -10.04
C ARG A 332 -23.84 35.36 -8.65
N ASP A 333 -24.54 34.96 -7.60
CA ASP A 333 -24.17 35.32 -6.23
C ASP A 333 -23.04 34.43 -5.69
N ARG A 334 -22.93 33.17 -6.16
CA ARG A 334 -21.80 32.28 -5.83
C ARG A 334 -20.47 32.77 -6.38
N ASP A 335 -20.46 33.32 -7.60
CA ASP A 335 -19.23 33.83 -8.20
C ASP A 335 -18.73 35.09 -7.46
N ARG A 336 -19.64 35.92 -6.91
CA ARG A 336 -19.27 37.09 -6.10
C ARG A 336 -18.71 36.76 -4.71
N GLU A 337 -19.12 35.64 -4.10
CA GLU A 337 -18.52 35.19 -2.84
C GLU A 337 -17.10 34.66 -3.04
N ARG A 338 -16.82 33.93 -4.13
CA ARG A 338 -15.46 33.43 -4.43
C ARG A 338 -14.44 34.54 -4.62
N ASP A 339 -14.83 35.67 -5.20
CA ASP A 339 -13.91 36.80 -5.38
C ASP A 339 -13.60 37.53 -4.06
N ARG A 340 -14.55 37.58 -3.11
CA ARG A 340 -14.29 38.17 -1.78
C ARG A 340 -13.33 37.34 -0.93
N ASP A 341 -13.47 36.01 -0.96
CA ASP A 341 -12.59 35.11 -0.20
C ASP A 341 -11.14 35.12 -0.73
N ARG A 342 -10.95 35.47 -2.00
CA ARG A 342 -9.62 35.60 -2.61
C ARG A 342 -8.89 36.86 -2.12
N ASP A 343 -9.60 37.98 -2.05
CA ASP A 343 -9.03 39.26 -1.57
C ASP A 343 -8.71 39.25 -0.06
N GLU A 344 -9.41 38.47 0.76
CA GLU A 344 -9.09 38.32 2.19
C GLU A 344 -7.83 37.48 2.43
N ARG A 345 -7.56 36.45 1.61
CA ARG A 345 -6.33 35.66 1.72
C ARG A 345 -5.10 36.49 1.37
N ASP A 346 -5.17 37.28 0.30
CA ASP A 346 -4.04 38.12 -0.13
C ASP A 346 -3.69 39.20 0.93
N ARG A 347 -4.68 39.72 1.68
CA ARG A 347 -4.41 40.65 2.80
C ARG A 347 -3.75 39.99 4.01
N SER A 348 -4.06 38.72 4.29
CA SER A 348 -3.48 38.00 5.43
C SER A 348 -2.00 37.64 5.24
N ASP A 349 -1.58 37.42 4.00
CA ASP A 349 -0.17 37.10 3.67
C ASP A 349 0.74 38.34 3.75
N ASP A 350 0.21 39.53 3.46
CA ASP A 350 0.95 40.81 3.59
C ASP A 350 1.19 41.20 5.07
N GLU A 351 0.26 40.88 5.97
CA GLU A 351 0.41 41.18 7.40
C GLU A 351 1.45 40.25 8.06
N ALA A 352 1.50 38.98 7.66
CA ALA A 352 2.51 38.02 8.10
C ALA A 352 3.94 38.39 7.65
N CYS A 353 4.09 39.05 6.50
CA CYS A 353 5.39 39.54 6.03
C CYS A 353 5.91 40.73 6.85
N ARG A 354 5.03 41.61 7.37
CA ARG A 354 5.44 42.76 8.18
C ARG A 354 5.91 42.38 9.58
N SER A 355 5.47 41.26 10.14
CA SER A 355 5.90 40.80 11.47
C SER A 355 7.31 40.17 11.49
N ARG A 356 7.88 39.83 10.32
CA ARG A 356 9.15 39.10 10.21
C ARG A 356 10.39 39.97 9.94
N SER A 357 10.25 41.29 9.81
CA SER A 357 11.36 42.21 9.53
C SER A 357 12.03 42.81 10.78
N ALA A 358 11.70 42.33 11.99
CA ALA A 358 12.42 42.72 13.21
C ALA A 358 13.84 42.11 13.22
N SER A 359 14.82 42.95 12.88
CA SER A 359 16.26 42.70 12.85
C SER A 359 16.80 41.91 14.07
N PRO A 360 17.56 40.81 13.87
CA PRO A 360 18.14 39.98 14.94
C PRO A 360 19.23 40.63 15.81
N ARG A 361 19.48 41.94 15.72
CA ARG A 361 20.70 42.55 16.28
C ARG A 361 20.64 42.97 17.77
N GLU A 362 19.52 42.79 18.47
CA GLU A 362 19.36 43.26 19.87
C GLU A 362 19.28 42.19 20.96
N ARG A 363 19.26 40.89 20.65
CA ARG A 363 19.16 39.81 21.67
C ARG A 363 20.49 39.33 22.27
N ARG A 364 21.49 40.21 22.39
CA ARG A 364 22.79 39.91 23.03
C ARG A 364 23.07 40.76 24.27
N ARG A 365 22.14 40.82 25.23
CA ARG A 365 22.46 41.22 26.61
C ARG A 365 21.58 40.44 27.59
N SER A 366 22.20 39.97 28.66
CA SER A 366 21.60 39.30 29.83
C SER A 366 21.64 37.76 29.82
N TYR A 367 22.81 37.21 30.14
CA TYR A 367 22.89 36.05 31.03
C TYR A 367 23.89 36.37 32.13
N GLY A 368 23.36 36.61 33.32
CA GLY A 368 24.11 36.88 34.53
C GLY A 368 24.83 35.64 35.03
N TYR A 369 26.06 35.85 35.51
CA TYR A 369 26.81 34.89 36.30
C TYR A 369 26.15 34.74 37.68
N SER A 370 25.50 33.60 37.93
CA SER A 370 25.20 33.16 39.30
C SER A 370 26.35 32.30 39.80
N ARG A 371 27.19 32.95 40.62
CA ARG A 371 28.25 32.40 41.47
C ARG A 371 27.63 31.35 42.41
N ARG A 372 27.87 30.06 42.18
CA ARG A 372 27.61 29.00 43.18
C ARG A 372 28.84 28.81 44.05
N GLU A 373 28.63 28.98 45.34
CA GLU A 373 29.59 28.72 46.41
C GLU A 373 30.02 27.24 46.39
N VAL A 374 31.31 27.04 46.64
CA VAL A 374 31.95 25.73 46.74
C VAL A 374 31.90 25.33 48.20
N ASP A 375 31.01 24.41 48.56
CA ASP A 375 30.99 23.83 49.89
C ASP A 375 32.07 22.75 50.03
N SER A 376 32.81 22.92 51.12
CA SER A 376 34.02 22.21 51.53
C SER A 376 33.68 20.82 52.07
N TYR A 377 34.15 19.76 51.40
CA TYR A 377 34.08 18.39 51.93
C TYR A 377 35.38 18.03 52.65
N LYS A 378 35.30 17.85 53.97
CA LYS A 378 36.39 17.32 54.82
C LYS A 378 36.44 15.79 54.73
N PRO A 379 37.62 15.17 54.62
CA PRO A 379 37.76 13.72 54.76
C PRO A 379 37.76 13.33 56.24
N ARG A 380 37.04 12.24 56.59
CA ARG A 380 37.19 11.55 57.88
C ARG A 380 38.25 10.46 57.74
N LYS A 381 39.11 10.38 58.76
CA LYS A 381 40.08 9.31 59.02
C LYS A 381 39.39 8.11 59.63
#